data_AF-A0AAJ2WMB9-F1
#
_entry.id   AF-A0AAJ2WMB9-F1
#
_cell.length_a   1.000
_cell.length_b   1.000
_cell.length_c   1.000
_cell.angle_alpha   90.00
_cell.angle_beta   90.00
_cell.angle_gamma   90.00
#
_symmetry.space_group_name_H-M   'P 1'
#
loop_
_entity.id
_entity.type
_entity.pdbx_description
1 polymer ?
#
loop_
_entity_poly.entity_id
_entity_poly.type
_entity_poly.pdbx_seq_one_letter_code
_entity_poly.pdbx_strand_id
1 'polypeptide(L)'
;MDKPRYTVEIVIAAPGTPLVDERGVQKIVDGVPQTSGPGHMFYVLHGPDKTTRSFGFAPSEHGSTNGPGEVMKTDAGEYKNPHYSRTLEISEQQYRKLEAFGSHPDKYGFDLQYKDVRHNCVDFTWEALNHAGIERKRSIDVNALGGGIGQLLPDVRIPLESKGAGKDGFRPLRNIHGVDSIDPPFPDSELNQKKTNPMPARSFQQRILSDAEGTGERSGDHLARHSNDPLLSQIHQGVAQLDAERGRAFDATSENISASLYALAKANGLTQVNHVLLSDRTAQADVAQSIFIVQGERNDPAQLRASMLTAVAAQTPAEISFERAEQLSQSGQARSQDELQQRQVQEQSGPRMA
;
A
#
# COMPACT_ATOMS: atom_id res chain seq x y z
N MET A 1 -38.89 6.26 28.38
CA MET A 1 -38.12 5.49 27.40
C MET A 1 -36.94 6.33 27.01
N ASP A 2 -35.74 5.79 27.12
CA ASP A 2 -34.54 6.49 26.67
C ASP A 2 -34.65 6.75 25.16
N LYS A 3 -34.13 7.90 24.72
CA LYS A 3 -34.12 8.24 23.29
C LYS A 3 -33.33 7.16 22.54
N PRO A 4 -33.73 6.80 21.30
CA PRO A 4 -32.95 5.89 20.48
C PRO A 4 -31.53 6.43 20.29
N ARG A 5 -30.52 5.60 20.55
CA ARG A 5 -29.11 5.96 20.47
C ARG A 5 -28.49 5.28 19.26
N TYR A 6 -27.59 6.00 18.59
CA TYR A 6 -26.92 5.57 17.37
C TYR A 6 -25.42 5.71 17.56
N THR A 7 -24.64 4.80 17.01
CA THR A 7 -23.18 4.91 17.02
C THR A 7 -22.57 4.65 15.65
N VAL A 8 -21.41 5.26 15.43
CA VAL A 8 -20.46 4.84 14.39
C VAL A 8 -19.22 4.29 15.07
N GLU A 9 -18.82 3.10 14.68
CA GLU A 9 -17.53 2.51 15.02
C GLU A 9 -16.60 2.63 13.82
N ILE A 10 -15.51 3.38 13.96
CA ILE A 10 -14.47 3.51 12.95
C ILE A 10 -13.44 2.43 13.24
N VAL A 11 -13.19 1.54 12.27
CA VAL A 11 -12.32 0.37 12.42
C VAL A 11 -11.09 0.52 11.55
N ILE A 12 -9.93 0.25 12.13
CA ILE A 12 -8.63 0.24 11.47
C ILE A 12 -7.99 -1.14 11.68
N ALA A 13 -8.03 -1.94 10.63
CA ALA A 13 -7.29 -3.19 10.54
C ALA A 13 -5.83 -2.92 10.18
N ALA A 14 -4.92 -3.58 10.88
CA ALA A 14 -3.52 -3.55 10.55
C ALA A 14 -3.23 -4.49 9.37
N PRO A 15 -2.13 -4.24 8.63
CA PRO A 15 -1.47 -5.26 7.83
C PRO A 15 -1.29 -6.54 8.65
N GLY A 16 -1.57 -7.69 8.05
CA GLY A 16 -1.54 -8.98 8.74
C GLY A 16 -2.78 -9.30 9.57
N THR A 17 -3.79 -8.42 9.67
CA THR A 17 -5.05 -8.74 10.34
C THR A 17 -5.70 -9.96 9.65
N PRO A 18 -6.01 -11.06 10.38
CA PRO A 18 -6.61 -12.25 9.80
C PRO A 18 -7.98 -11.98 9.18
N LEU A 19 -8.20 -12.54 7.98
CA LEU A 19 -9.49 -12.52 7.31
C LEU A 19 -10.23 -13.83 7.59
N VAL A 20 -11.47 -13.76 8.06
CA VAL A 20 -12.28 -14.93 8.43
C VAL A 20 -13.49 -15.12 7.53
N ASP A 21 -13.97 -16.36 7.45
CA ASP A 21 -15.24 -16.71 6.81
C ASP A 21 -16.43 -16.44 7.75
N GLU A 22 -17.65 -16.71 7.28
CA GLU A 22 -18.88 -16.52 8.03
C GLU A 22 -18.94 -17.33 9.35
N ARG A 23 -18.10 -18.35 9.50
CA ARG A 23 -17.99 -19.19 10.70
C ARG A 23 -16.93 -18.65 11.68
N GLY A 24 -16.27 -17.54 11.36
CA GLY A 24 -15.19 -16.97 12.16
C GLY A 24 -13.87 -17.73 12.06
N VAL A 25 -13.74 -18.64 11.09
CA VAL A 25 -12.53 -19.41 10.81
C VAL A 25 -11.69 -18.65 9.80
N GLN A 26 -10.37 -18.57 10.01
CA GLN A 26 -9.49 -17.86 9.08
C GLN A 26 -9.59 -18.48 7.68
N LYS A 27 -9.85 -17.63 6.69
CA LYS A 27 -9.90 -18.02 5.28
C LYS A 27 -8.54 -18.58 4.88
N ILE A 28 -8.53 -19.69 4.13
CA ILE A 28 -7.33 -20.29 3.55
C ILE A 28 -7.57 -20.40 2.05
N VAL A 29 -6.66 -19.86 1.26
CA VAL A 29 -6.67 -19.97 -0.21
C VAL A 29 -5.32 -20.56 -0.61
N ASP A 30 -5.34 -21.64 -1.41
CA ASP A 30 -4.15 -22.37 -1.83
C ASP A 30 -3.20 -22.79 -0.69
N GLY A 31 -3.79 -23.16 0.46
CA GLY A 31 -3.04 -23.54 1.66
C GLY A 31 -2.44 -22.37 2.45
N VAL A 32 -2.67 -21.12 2.02
CA VAL A 32 -2.15 -19.91 2.66
C VAL A 32 -3.24 -19.22 3.49
N PRO A 33 -3.03 -19.00 4.81
CA PRO A 33 -3.93 -18.22 5.64
C PRO A 33 -4.06 -16.77 5.13
N GLN A 34 -5.28 -16.35 4.88
CA GLN A 34 -5.56 -15.02 4.34
C GLN A 34 -5.47 -13.96 5.44
N THR A 35 -4.82 -12.85 5.09
CA THR A 35 -4.62 -11.70 5.97
C THR A 35 -4.71 -10.42 5.15
N SER A 36 -5.03 -9.32 5.81
CA SER A 36 -5.05 -8.01 5.16
C SER A 36 -3.65 -7.62 4.68
N GLY A 37 -3.53 -7.18 3.41
CA GLY A 37 -2.27 -6.74 2.82
C GLY A 37 -1.79 -5.41 3.41
N PRO A 38 -2.28 -4.26 2.91
CA PRO A 38 -1.91 -2.93 3.41
C PRO A 38 -2.68 -2.50 4.68
N GLY A 39 -3.53 -3.37 5.23
CA GLY A 39 -4.52 -3.02 6.24
C GLY A 39 -5.84 -2.59 5.58
N HIS A 40 -6.81 -2.20 6.40
CA HIS A 40 -8.10 -1.71 5.92
C HIS A 40 -8.70 -0.70 6.88
N MET A 41 -9.40 0.30 6.37
CA MET A 41 -10.17 1.25 7.18
C MET A 41 -11.61 1.27 6.69
N PHE A 42 -12.55 1.12 7.62
CA PHE A 42 -13.98 1.08 7.33
C PHE A 42 -14.77 1.57 8.54
N TYR A 43 -16.08 1.74 8.39
CA TYR A 43 -16.95 2.11 9.49
C TYR A 43 -18.16 1.18 9.62
N VAL A 44 -18.64 1.06 10.85
CA VAL A 44 -19.79 0.23 11.20
C VAL A 44 -20.81 1.10 11.91
N LEU A 45 -22.05 1.09 11.41
CA LEU A 45 -23.16 1.80 12.01
C LEU A 45 -23.97 0.86 12.89
N HIS A 46 -24.23 1.28 14.12
CA HIS A 46 -25.10 0.57 15.05
C HIS A 46 -26.35 1.40 15.34
N GLY A 47 -27.52 0.81 15.06
CA GLY A 47 -28.83 1.40 15.33
C GLY A 47 -29.46 0.90 16.64
N PRO A 48 -30.58 1.51 17.07
CA PRO A 48 -31.22 1.22 18.36
C PRO A 48 -31.70 -0.24 18.50
N ASP A 49 -32.05 -0.89 17.38
CA ASP A 49 -32.55 -2.27 17.35
C ASP A 49 -31.43 -3.31 17.18
N LYS A 50 -30.20 -2.98 17.60
CA LYS A 50 -28.98 -3.79 17.37
C LYS A 50 -28.70 -4.08 15.89
N THR A 51 -29.27 -3.27 14.99
CA THR A 51 -28.97 -3.35 13.56
C THR A 51 -27.55 -2.86 13.32
N THR A 52 -26.71 -3.72 12.75
CA THR A 52 -25.32 -3.40 12.42
C THR A 52 -25.17 -3.34 10.89
N ARG A 53 -24.55 -2.28 10.38
CA ARG A 53 -24.27 -2.11 8.95
C ARG A 53 -22.81 -1.72 8.76
N SER A 54 -22.06 -2.53 8.04
CA SER A 54 -20.67 -2.26 7.70
C SER A 54 -20.58 -1.55 6.36
N PHE A 55 -19.65 -0.59 6.25
CA PHE A 55 -19.33 0.08 5.00
C PHE A 55 -17.82 0.31 4.92
N GLY A 56 -17.18 -0.33 3.94
CA GLY A 56 -15.82 -0.04 3.53
C GLY A 56 -15.72 0.00 2.02
N PHE A 57 -14.51 0.22 1.51
CA PHE A 57 -14.27 0.28 0.07
C PHE A 57 -13.02 -0.50 -0.30
N ALA A 58 -13.15 -1.43 -1.24
CA ALA A 58 -12.07 -2.29 -1.69
C ALA A 58 -12.14 -2.48 -3.21
N PRO A 59 -11.06 -2.91 -3.86
CA PRO A 59 -11.09 -3.31 -5.26
C PRO A 59 -12.05 -4.49 -5.45
N SER A 60 -12.87 -4.49 -6.52
CA SER A 60 -13.78 -5.61 -6.83
C SER A 60 -13.04 -6.92 -7.09
N GLU A 61 -11.84 -6.84 -7.66
CA GLU A 61 -10.92 -7.97 -7.78
C GLU A 61 -9.93 -7.98 -6.61
N HIS A 62 -9.97 -9.03 -5.80
CA HIS A 62 -9.13 -9.15 -4.61
C HIS A 62 -7.64 -9.03 -4.97
N GLY A 63 -6.95 -8.06 -4.38
CA GLY A 63 -5.52 -7.82 -4.60
C GLY A 63 -5.19 -6.91 -5.78
N SER A 64 -6.19 -6.42 -6.54
CA SER A 64 -5.97 -5.41 -7.57
C SER A 64 -5.68 -4.04 -6.94
N THR A 65 -4.67 -3.32 -7.43
CA THR A 65 -4.32 -1.98 -6.94
C THR A 65 -4.94 -0.85 -7.75
N ASN A 66 -5.58 -1.16 -8.90
CA ASN A 66 -6.30 -0.22 -9.74
C ASN A 66 -7.43 -0.94 -10.49
N GLY A 67 -8.64 -0.39 -10.45
CA GLY A 67 -9.78 -0.99 -11.16
C GLY A 67 -11.13 -0.56 -10.59
N PRO A 68 -12.24 -1.20 -10.99
CA PRO A 68 -13.52 -0.99 -10.34
C PRO A 68 -13.39 -1.35 -8.85
N GLY A 69 -13.85 -0.45 -8.00
CA GLY A 69 -13.98 -0.68 -6.57
C GLY A 69 -15.43 -0.95 -6.20
N GLU A 70 -15.61 -1.61 -5.06
CA GLU A 70 -16.89 -2.00 -4.52
C GLU A 70 -17.01 -1.56 -3.06
N VAL A 71 -18.23 -1.16 -2.69
CA VAL A 71 -18.56 -0.93 -1.29
C VAL A 71 -18.76 -2.28 -0.60
N MET A 72 -17.89 -2.55 0.36
CA MET A 72 -17.89 -3.77 1.16
C MET A 72 -18.88 -3.64 2.32
N LYS A 73 -19.86 -4.54 2.38
CA LYS A 73 -20.88 -4.57 3.45
C LYS A 73 -20.63 -5.62 4.53
N THR A 74 -19.56 -6.40 4.36
CA THR A 74 -19.22 -7.57 5.18
C THR A 74 -18.00 -7.36 6.05
N ASP A 75 -17.27 -6.25 5.91
CA ASP A 75 -15.98 -6.01 6.60
C ASP A 75 -16.04 -6.24 8.13
N ALA A 76 -17.12 -5.83 8.79
CA ALA A 76 -17.30 -6.04 10.22
C ALA A 76 -17.24 -7.51 10.66
N GLY A 77 -17.63 -8.45 9.79
CA GLY A 77 -17.56 -9.89 10.03
C GLY A 77 -16.27 -10.54 9.52
N GLU A 78 -15.57 -9.91 8.58
CA GLU A 78 -14.42 -10.51 7.91
C GLU A 78 -13.08 -10.24 8.60
N TYR A 79 -12.93 -9.10 9.27
CA TYR A 79 -11.66 -8.72 9.92
C TYR A 79 -11.63 -9.18 11.38
N LYS A 80 -10.84 -10.21 11.68
CA LYS A 80 -10.71 -10.73 13.06
C LYS A 80 -9.69 -9.93 13.87
N ASN A 81 -10.15 -9.34 14.97
CA ASN A 81 -9.34 -8.53 15.90
C ASN A 81 -8.58 -7.40 15.19
N PRO A 82 -9.28 -6.44 14.55
CA PRO A 82 -8.64 -5.27 13.95
C PRO A 82 -7.82 -4.53 15.01
N HIS A 83 -6.72 -3.91 14.61
CA HIS A 83 -5.76 -3.33 15.56
C HIS A 83 -6.38 -2.20 16.40
N TYR A 84 -7.25 -1.40 15.79
CA TYR A 84 -7.87 -0.26 16.45
C TYR A 84 -9.34 -0.13 16.06
N SER A 85 -10.20 0.21 17.02
CA SER A 85 -11.52 0.77 16.74
C SER A 85 -11.88 1.90 17.70
N ARG A 86 -12.66 2.86 17.20
CA ARG A 86 -13.23 3.95 18.00
C ARG A 86 -14.72 4.08 17.72
N THR A 87 -15.52 3.91 18.75
CA THR A 87 -16.97 4.09 18.73
C THR A 87 -17.31 5.48 19.22
N LEU A 88 -18.17 6.18 18.48
CA LEU A 88 -18.72 7.48 18.84
C LEU A 88 -20.24 7.40 18.84
N GLU A 89 -20.89 7.97 19.86
CA GLU A 89 -22.32 8.26 19.75
C GLU A 89 -22.54 9.40 18.75
N ILE A 90 -23.55 9.22 17.90
CA ILE A 90 -23.91 10.15 16.84
C ILE A 90 -25.41 10.42 16.84
N SER A 91 -25.81 11.53 16.22
CA SER A 91 -27.22 11.84 16.03
C SER A 91 -27.84 10.93 14.97
N GLU A 92 -29.16 10.76 15.02
CA GLU A 92 -29.90 10.06 13.97
C GLU A 92 -29.64 10.66 12.58
N GLN A 93 -29.51 11.99 12.49
CA GLN A 93 -29.20 12.67 11.23
C GLN A 93 -27.82 12.26 10.69
N GLN A 94 -26.80 12.20 11.56
CA GLN A 94 -25.46 11.74 11.20
C GLN A 94 -25.48 10.28 10.76
N TYR A 95 -26.20 9.42 11.49
CA TYR A 95 -26.40 8.01 11.13
C TYR A 95 -26.97 7.87 9.71
N ARG A 96 -28.05 8.59 9.40
CA ARG A 96 -28.71 8.54 8.09
C ARG A 96 -27.81 9.05 6.97
N LYS A 97 -27.00 10.08 7.23
CA LYS A 97 -26.00 10.58 6.26
C LYS A 97 -24.90 9.55 5.98
N LEU A 98 -24.36 8.90 7.02
CA LEU A 98 -23.36 7.84 6.87
C LEU A 98 -23.93 6.63 6.12
N GLU A 99 -25.18 6.26 6.40
CA GLU A 99 -25.86 5.17 5.68
C GLU A 99 -26.09 5.52 4.21
N ALA A 100 -26.53 6.75 3.93
CA ALA A 100 -26.80 7.20 2.58
C ALA A 100 -25.52 7.26 1.74
N PHE A 101 -24.44 7.80 2.31
CA PHE A 101 -23.12 7.78 1.67
C PHE A 101 -22.63 6.35 1.46
N GLY A 102 -22.68 5.50 2.49
CA GLY A 102 -22.23 4.12 2.40
C GLY A 102 -22.98 3.32 1.32
N SER A 103 -24.27 3.60 1.12
CA SER A 103 -25.08 2.89 0.13
C SER A 103 -24.92 3.41 -1.30
N HIS A 104 -24.66 4.71 -1.46
CA HIS A 104 -24.57 5.39 -2.76
C HIS A 104 -23.50 6.50 -2.74
N PRO A 105 -22.21 6.15 -2.61
CA PRO A 105 -21.14 7.14 -2.45
C PRO A 105 -20.93 7.97 -3.74
N ASP A 106 -21.27 7.39 -4.90
CA ASP A 106 -21.26 8.02 -6.23
C ASP A 106 -22.15 9.27 -6.29
N LYS A 107 -23.30 9.26 -5.60
CA LYS A 107 -24.22 10.41 -5.52
C LYS A 107 -23.63 11.60 -4.76
N TYR A 108 -22.58 11.37 -3.99
CA TYR A 108 -21.89 12.38 -3.19
C TYR A 108 -20.51 12.74 -3.75
N GLY A 109 -20.21 12.30 -4.99
CA GLY A 109 -18.99 12.65 -5.70
C GLY A 109 -17.80 11.73 -5.44
N PHE A 110 -18.01 10.59 -4.76
CA PHE A 110 -16.97 9.57 -4.60
C PHE A 110 -16.81 8.76 -5.88
N ASP A 111 -15.59 8.68 -6.40
CA ASP A 111 -15.27 7.89 -7.58
C ASP A 111 -15.14 6.41 -7.21
N LEU A 112 -16.00 5.56 -7.79
CA LEU A 112 -15.97 4.11 -7.59
C LEU A 112 -14.80 3.42 -8.33
N GLN A 113 -13.93 4.17 -9.00
CA GLN A 113 -12.65 3.64 -9.48
C GLN A 113 -11.63 3.64 -8.35
N TYR A 114 -11.31 2.44 -7.87
CA TYR A 114 -10.23 2.23 -6.90
C TYR A 114 -8.90 2.62 -7.53
N LYS A 115 -8.19 3.57 -6.91
CA LYS A 115 -6.83 3.96 -7.31
C LYS A 115 -5.94 3.95 -6.06
N ASP A 116 -4.78 3.32 -6.15
CA ASP A 116 -3.86 3.02 -5.02
C ASP A 116 -3.60 4.20 -4.05
N VAL A 117 -3.64 5.45 -4.55
CA VAL A 117 -3.35 6.69 -3.78
C VAL A 117 -4.58 7.60 -3.65
N ARG A 118 -5.71 7.34 -4.31
CA ARG A 118 -6.95 8.15 -4.18
C ARG A 118 -8.18 7.29 -4.41
N HIS A 119 -9.23 7.50 -3.61
CA HIS A 119 -10.43 6.65 -3.61
C HIS A 119 -10.09 5.23 -3.14
N ASN A 120 -9.39 5.14 -2.01
CA ASN A 120 -9.16 3.90 -1.30
C ASN A 120 -10.05 3.81 -0.05
N CYS A 121 -9.88 2.75 0.74
CA CYS A 121 -10.66 2.50 1.97
C CYS A 121 -10.62 3.67 2.97
N VAL A 122 -9.49 4.38 3.06
CA VAL A 122 -9.31 5.51 3.97
C VAL A 122 -10.06 6.75 3.45
N ASP A 123 -9.92 7.08 2.16
CA ASP A 123 -10.62 8.21 1.55
C ASP A 123 -12.13 8.01 1.66
N PHE A 124 -12.63 6.81 1.35
CA PHE A 124 -14.03 6.46 1.49
C PHE A 124 -14.55 6.72 2.91
N THR A 125 -13.80 6.27 3.91
CA THR A 125 -14.19 6.43 5.31
C THR A 125 -14.18 7.91 5.72
N TRP A 126 -13.16 8.68 5.36
CA TRP A 126 -13.10 10.11 5.68
C TRP A 126 -14.16 10.92 4.93
N GLU A 127 -14.45 10.62 3.68
CA GLU A 127 -15.51 11.30 2.93
C GLU A 127 -16.89 11.01 3.52
N ALA A 128 -17.16 9.77 3.96
CA ALA A 128 -18.38 9.44 4.69
C ALA A 128 -18.52 10.25 5.99
N LEU A 129 -17.47 10.27 6.80
CA LEU A 129 -17.43 11.01 8.07
C LEU A 129 -17.61 12.52 7.85
N ASN A 130 -16.91 13.09 6.87
CA ASN A 130 -17.03 14.50 6.50
C ASN A 130 -18.45 14.83 5.98
N HIS A 131 -19.04 13.96 5.15
CA HIS A 131 -20.42 14.12 4.69
C HIS A 131 -21.42 14.17 5.85
N ALA A 132 -21.17 13.39 6.90
CA ALA A 132 -21.94 13.40 8.14
C ALA A 132 -21.61 14.59 9.06
N GLY A 133 -20.60 15.40 8.76
CA GLY A 133 -20.14 16.50 9.62
C GLY A 133 -19.35 16.02 10.85
N ILE A 134 -18.72 14.85 10.75
CA ILE A 134 -17.82 14.29 11.77
C ILE A 134 -16.39 14.54 11.28
N GLU A 135 -15.77 15.63 11.75
CA GLU A 135 -14.48 16.09 11.24
C GLU A 135 -13.34 15.82 12.24
N ARG A 136 -12.14 15.55 11.71
CA ARG A 136 -10.88 15.50 12.46
C ARG A 136 -10.34 16.90 12.72
N LYS A 137 -9.60 17.10 13.83
CA LYS A 137 -8.93 18.40 14.08
C LYS A 137 -7.83 18.62 13.04
N ARG A 138 -7.84 19.81 12.42
CA ARG A 138 -6.85 20.22 11.41
C ARG A 138 -5.62 20.81 12.11
N SER A 139 -4.62 19.99 12.43
CA SER A 139 -3.32 20.48 12.93
C SER A 139 -2.16 19.64 12.39
N ILE A 140 -1.12 20.31 11.87
CA ILE A 140 0.20 19.70 11.61
C ILE A 140 0.95 19.66 12.94
N ASP A 141 1.50 18.51 13.28
CA ASP A 141 2.45 18.38 14.38
C ASP A 141 3.81 18.93 13.93
N VAL A 142 4.21 20.07 14.49
CA VAL A 142 5.46 20.76 14.11
C VAL A 142 6.69 19.91 14.48
N ASN A 143 6.53 18.90 15.34
CA ASN A 143 7.58 17.92 15.66
C ASN A 143 7.88 16.96 14.51
N ALA A 144 6.95 16.78 13.57
CA ALA A 144 7.15 15.93 12.38
C ALA A 144 8.01 16.59 11.29
N LEU A 145 8.33 17.89 11.41
CA LEU A 145 9.05 18.66 10.40
C LEU A 145 10.59 18.61 10.51
N GLY A 146 11.16 17.90 11.48
CA GLY A 146 12.61 17.60 11.55
C GLY A 146 13.55 18.79 11.33
N GLY A 147 14.01 19.42 12.42
CA GLY A 147 14.98 20.52 12.37
C GLY A 147 14.83 21.45 13.57
N GLY A 148 15.85 22.27 13.87
CA GLY A 148 15.96 23.08 15.09
C GLY A 148 14.80 24.06 15.40
N ILE A 149 13.83 24.20 14.49
CA ILE A 149 12.59 24.96 14.70
C ILE A 149 11.64 24.23 15.67
N GLY A 150 11.63 22.89 15.67
CA GLY A 150 10.77 22.07 16.54
C GLY A 150 11.10 22.15 18.04
N GLN A 151 12.33 22.58 18.39
CA GLN A 151 12.74 22.78 19.79
C GLN A 151 12.37 24.15 20.36
N LEU A 152 12.02 25.12 19.51
CA LEU A 152 11.82 26.51 19.91
C LEU A 152 10.36 26.88 20.16
N LEU A 153 9.40 26.09 19.67
CA LEU A 153 7.96 26.42 19.73
C LEU A 153 7.10 25.18 20.00
N PRO A 154 7.06 24.66 21.25
CA PRO A 154 6.32 23.43 21.59
C PRO A 154 4.78 23.56 21.48
N ASP A 155 4.23 24.78 21.38
CA ASP A 155 2.78 25.04 21.48
C ASP A 155 2.20 25.90 20.33
N VAL A 156 2.95 26.16 19.26
CA VAL A 156 2.44 26.97 18.14
C VAL A 156 1.71 26.09 17.13
N ARG A 157 0.38 26.23 17.07
CA ARG A 157 -0.50 25.57 16.10
C ARG A 157 -0.81 26.53 14.95
N ILE A 158 -0.37 26.20 13.73
CA ILE A 158 -0.71 26.97 12.52
C ILE A 158 -1.95 26.33 11.86
N PRO A 159 -3.09 27.04 11.73
CA PRO A 159 -4.24 26.54 10.98
C PRO A 159 -3.90 26.54 9.48
N LEU A 160 -4.01 25.39 8.81
CA LEU A 160 -3.99 25.34 7.34
C LEU A 160 -5.39 25.09 6.78
N GLU A 161 -5.83 26.03 5.94
CA GLU A 161 -6.92 25.83 4.97
C GLU A 161 -6.36 25.07 3.76
N SER A 162 -6.28 23.75 3.84
CA SER A 162 -6.12 22.93 2.63
C SER A 162 -6.68 21.54 2.86
N LYS A 163 -7.57 21.11 1.96
CA LYS A 163 -8.05 19.72 1.88
C LYS A 163 -6.81 18.82 1.81
N GLY A 164 -6.64 17.94 2.80
CA GLY A 164 -5.40 17.21 3.07
C GLY A 164 -4.70 16.68 1.81
N ALA A 165 -3.68 17.41 1.36
CA ALA A 165 -2.76 17.00 0.32
C ALA A 165 -1.47 16.55 1.01
N GLY A 166 -1.42 15.32 1.50
CA GLY A 166 -0.27 14.76 2.19
C GLY A 166 -0.21 13.24 2.02
N LYS A 167 1.01 12.72 1.82
CA LYS A 167 1.34 11.30 1.57
C LYS A 167 0.97 10.34 2.73
N ASP A 168 0.55 10.88 3.88
CA ASP A 168 0.24 10.17 5.11
C ASP A 168 -1.19 9.64 5.24
N GLY A 169 -2.10 10.10 4.37
CA GLY A 169 -3.53 9.75 4.43
C GLY A 169 -3.85 8.32 4.01
N PHE A 170 -2.94 7.61 3.35
CA PHE A 170 -3.28 6.39 2.60
C PHE A 170 -3.15 5.08 3.40
N ARG A 171 -2.52 5.13 4.57
CA ARG A 171 -2.26 3.94 5.39
C ARG A 171 -3.25 3.88 6.56
N PRO A 172 -4.00 2.78 6.75
CA PRO A 172 -4.96 2.64 7.84
C PRO A 172 -4.34 2.96 9.22
N LEU A 173 -3.15 2.41 9.52
CA LEU A 173 -2.49 2.63 10.81
C LEU A 173 -2.10 4.10 11.08
N ARG A 174 -1.76 4.88 10.05
CA ARG A 174 -1.41 6.30 10.22
C ARG A 174 -2.63 7.19 10.50
N ASN A 175 -3.83 6.67 10.27
CA ASN A 175 -5.07 7.40 10.49
C ASN A 175 -5.59 7.29 11.94
N ILE A 176 -4.95 6.50 12.81
CA ILE A 176 -5.34 6.38 14.23
C ILE A 176 -5.35 7.76 14.92
N HIS A 177 -4.31 8.58 14.72
CA HIS A 177 -4.27 9.94 15.29
C HIS A 177 -5.37 10.84 14.72
N GLY A 178 -5.65 10.72 13.42
CA GLY A 178 -6.75 11.44 12.78
C GLY A 178 -8.09 11.07 13.41
N VAL A 179 -8.34 9.77 13.59
CA VAL A 179 -9.56 9.26 14.23
C VAL A 179 -9.63 9.68 15.69
N ASP A 180 -8.54 9.59 16.46
CA ASP A 180 -8.45 10.06 17.87
C ASP A 180 -8.71 11.57 18.01
N SER A 181 -8.42 12.36 16.98
CA SER A 181 -8.62 13.82 17.02
C SER A 181 -10.08 14.27 16.85
N ILE A 182 -10.98 13.39 16.44
CA ILE A 182 -12.41 13.70 16.28
C ILE A 182 -13.01 14.06 17.64
N ASP A 183 -13.67 15.22 17.70
CA ASP A 183 -14.51 15.58 18.85
C ASP A 183 -15.82 14.79 18.78
N PRO A 184 -16.16 13.99 19.81
CA PRO A 184 -17.41 13.22 19.79
C PRO A 184 -18.61 14.18 19.72
N PRO A 185 -19.61 13.91 18.85
CA PRO A 185 -20.84 14.71 18.81
C PRO A 185 -21.57 14.76 20.17
N PHE A 186 -21.39 13.72 20.98
CA PHE A 186 -21.86 13.63 22.36
C PHE A 186 -20.67 13.31 23.29
N PRO A 187 -19.93 14.30 23.79
CA PRO A 187 -18.68 14.08 24.55
C PRO A 187 -18.84 13.21 25.80
N ASP A 188 -19.91 13.42 26.56
CA ASP A 188 -20.16 12.74 27.84
C ASP A 188 -20.87 11.39 27.67
N SER A 189 -20.98 10.89 26.44
CA SER A 189 -21.62 9.62 26.16
C SER A 189 -20.78 8.44 26.65
N GLU A 190 -21.40 7.56 27.45
CA GLU A 190 -20.86 6.24 27.82
C GLU A 190 -20.67 5.28 26.63
N LEU A 191 -21.27 5.57 25.48
CA LEU A 191 -21.11 4.78 24.25
C LEU A 191 -19.81 5.11 23.52
N ASN A 192 -19.16 6.22 23.87
CA ASN A 192 -17.85 6.56 23.33
C ASN A 192 -16.82 5.58 23.88
N GLN A 193 -16.26 4.75 23.01
CA GLN A 193 -15.32 3.70 23.39
C GLN A 193 -14.15 3.66 22.43
N LYS A 194 -12.99 3.22 22.94
CA LYS A 194 -11.80 2.98 22.14
C LYS A 194 -11.25 1.61 22.50
N LYS A 195 -10.90 0.85 21.47
CA LYS A 195 -10.31 -0.48 21.62
C LYS A 195 -9.03 -0.54 20.80
N THR A 196 -7.95 -0.98 21.43
CA THR A 196 -6.68 -1.27 20.76
C THR A 196 -6.29 -2.72 21.05
N ASN A 197 -6.19 -3.53 20.01
CA ASN A 197 -5.71 -4.91 20.09
C ASN A 197 -4.19 -4.94 19.83
N PRO A 198 -3.47 -5.98 20.29
CA PRO A 198 -2.07 -6.15 19.92
C PRO A 198 -1.90 -6.20 18.40
N MET A 199 -0.74 -5.75 17.91
CA MET A 199 -0.41 -5.87 16.50
C MET A 199 -0.43 -7.34 16.07
N PRO A 200 -1.08 -7.69 14.95
CA PRO A 200 -1.09 -9.07 14.46
C PRO A 200 0.32 -9.52 14.08
N ALA A 201 0.52 -10.83 14.01
CA ALA A 201 1.73 -11.38 13.42
C ALA A 201 1.81 -10.94 11.95
N ARG A 202 2.79 -10.10 11.64
CA ARG A 202 3.01 -9.55 10.30
C ARG A 202 4.14 -10.29 9.61
N SER A 203 3.94 -10.68 8.36
CA SER A 203 5.04 -11.05 7.47
C SER A 203 6.00 -9.86 7.30
N PHE A 204 7.23 -10.12 6.85
CA PHE A 204 8.21 -9.07 6.59
C PHE A 204 7.67 -8.04 5.56
N GLN A 205 7.02 -8.53 4.51
CA GLN A 205 6.33 -7.73 3.49
C GLN A 205 5.27 -6.78 4.09
N GLN A 206 4.46 -7.27 5.03
CA GLN A 206 3.40 -6.49 5.69
C GLN A 206 3.92 -5.41 6.63
N ARG A 207 5.08 -5.60 7.27
CA ARG A 207 5.70 -4.55 8.10
C ARG A 207 6.25 -3.43 7.24
N ILE A 208 6.84 -3.77 6.10
CA ILE A 208 7.51 -2.80 5.22
C ILE A 208 6.50 -1.97 4.43
N LEU A 209 5.41 -2.57 3.95
CA LEU A 209 4.30 -1.83 3.33
C LEU A 209 3.62 -0.86 4.32
N SER A 210 3.70 -1.14 5.63
CA SER A 210 3.03 -0.37 6.68
C SER A 210 3.89 0.70 7.34
N ASP A 211 5.17 0.37 7.60
CA ASP A 211 6.06 1.10 8.51
C ASP A 211 7.10 1.96 7.78
N ALA A 212 7.04 2.13 6.45
CA ALA A 212 8.00 2.93 5.70
C ALA A 212 7.91 4.44 6.02
N GLU A 213 8.48 4.81 7.16
CA GLU A 213 9.24 6.03 7.47
C GLU A 213 10.27 5.62 8.52
N GLY A 214 11.55 5.70 8.15
CA GLY A 214 12.66 5.57 9.09
C GLY A 214 13.51 4.30 8.97
N THR A 215 14.14 4.08 7.82
CA THR A 215 15.30 3.17 7.73
C THR A 215 16.36 3.72 6.76
N GLY A 216 16.82 4.95 6.99
CA GLY A 216 18.03 5.45 6.32
C GLY A 216 19.31 4.69 6.73
N GLU A 217 19.28 3.92 7.82
CA GLU A 217 20.46 3.22 8.35
C GLU A 217 20.49 1.71 8.05
N ARG A 218 19.40 1.10 7.54
CA ARG A 218 19.36 -0.35 7.24
C ARG A 218 19.55 -0.70 5.76
N SER A 219 19.25 0.22 4.83
CA SER A 219 19.41 -0.04 3.39
C SER A 219 20.88 -0.19 2.97
N GLY A 220 21.82 0.38 3.72
CA GLY A 220 23.27 0.22 3.48
C GLY A 220 23.78 -1.22 3.63
N ASP A 221 23.21 -2.03 4.52
CA ASP A 221 23.69 -3.38 4.83
C ASP A 221 23.22 -4.43 3.80
N HIS A 222 22.11 -4.17 3.09
CA HIS A 222 21.63 -5.00 1.97
C HIS A 222 22.22 -4.56 0.62
N LEU A 223 22.45 -3.26 0.41
CA LEU A 223 23.26 -2.77 -0.70
C LEU A 223 24.65 -3.42 -0.70
N ALA A 224 25.26 -3.61 0.48
CA ALA A 224 26.54 -4.31 0.61
C ALA A 224 26.50 -5.81 0.23
N ARG A 225 25.32 -6.46 0.25
CA ARG A 225 25.17 -7.86 -0.19
C ARG A 225 25.00 -8.00 -1.72
N HIS A 226 24.47 -6.97 -2.37
CA HIS A 226 24.28 -6.95 -3.83
C HIS A 226 25.22 -6.00 -4.58
N SER A 227 26.14 -5.33 -3.87
CA SER A 227 27.05 -4.32 -4.41
C SER A 227 27.98 -4.84 -5.52
N ASN A 228 28.13 -6.16 -5.64
CA ASN A 228 28.96 -6.80 -6.65
C ASN A 228 28.18 -7.30 -7.88
N ASP A 229 26.85 -7.15 -7.95
CA ASP A 229 26.10 -7.52 -9.17
C ASP A 229 26.25 -6.40 -10.24
N PRO A 230 26.84 -6.71 -11.42
CA PRO A 230 27.01 -5.75 -12.51
C PRO A 230 25.69 -5.17 -13.03
N LEU A 231 24.63 -5.98 -13.03
CA LEU A 231 23.29 -5.58 -13.49
C LEU A 231 22.71 -4.49 -12.58
N LEU A 232 22.85 -4.66 -11.26
CA LEU A 232 22.39 -3.67 -10.29
C LEU A 232 23.19 -2.37 -10.41
N SER A 233 24.51 -2.48 -10.60
CA SER A 233 25.38 -1.32 -10.79
C SER A 233 25.00 -0.49 -12.03
N GLN A 234 24.68 -1.16 -13.14
CA GLN A 234 24.20 -0.51 -14.37
C GLN A 234 22.87 0.22 -14.15
N ILE A 235 21.93 -0.40 -13.44
CA ILE A 235 20.65 0.21 -13.11
C ILE A 235 20.83 1.44 -12.21
N HIS A 236 21.69 1.35 -11.18
CA HIS A 236 22.00 2.47 -10.29
C HIS A 236 22.55 3.67 -11.06
N GLN A 237 23.47 3.44 -12.00
CA GLN A 237 24.02 4.49 -12.85
C GLN A 237 22.94 5.14 -13.71
N GLY A 238 22.06 4.35 -14.33
CA GLY A 238 20.96 4.87 -15.14
C GLY A 238 19.96 5.71 -14.34
N VAL A 239 19.60 5.27 -13.13
CA VAL A 239 18.71 6.02 -12.24
C VAL A 239 19.37 7.31 -11.74
N ALA A 240 20.64 7.25 -11.34
CA ALA A 240 21.39 8.44 -10.92
C ALA A 240 21.52 9.47 -12.05
N GLN A 241 21.67 9.03 -13.29
CA GLN A 241 21.65 9.92 -14.45
C GLN A 241 20.28 10.59 -14.64
N LEU A 242 19.18 9.84 -14.52
CA LEU A 242 17.82 10.39 -14.58
C LEU A 242 17.54 11.41 -13.47
N ASP A 243 18.08 11.21 -12.27
CA ASP A 243 17.99 12.18 -11.18
C ASP A 243 18.80 13.44 -11.47
N ALA A 244 20.03 13.30 -11.95
CA ALA A 244 20.90 14.42 -12.32
C ALA A 244 20.28 15.28 -13.44
N GLU A 245 19.69 14.66 -14.45
CA GLU A 245 18.95 15.34 -15.54
C GLU A 245 17.77 16.18 -15.01
N ARG A 246 17.25 15.84 -13.83
CA ARG A 246 16.14 16.53 -13.16
C ARG A 246 16.59 17.43 -12.01
N GLY A 247 17.90 17.62 -11.83
CA GLY A 247 18.46 18.45 -10.76
C GLY A 247 18.26 17.86 -9.36
N ARG A 248 18.11 16.54 -9.25
CA ARG A 248 18.00 15.82 -7.98
C ARG A 248 19.27 15.02 -7.70
N ALA A 249 19.58 14.87 -6.41
CA ALA A 249 20.57 13.92 -5.95
C ALA A 249 19.93 12.52 -5.80
N PHE A 250 20.75 11.48 -5.96
CA PHE A 250 20.32 10.12 -5.69
C PHE A 250 19.93 9.98 -4.21
N ASP A 251 18.72 9.50 -3.95
CA ASP A 251 18.14 9.40 -2.61
C ASP A 251 17.43 8.05 -2.38
N ALA A 252 16.78 7.87 -1.24
CA ALA A 252 16.08 6.63 -0.90
C ALA A 252 14.98 6.23 -1.91
N THR A 253 14.39 7.20 -2.63
CA THR A 253 13.44 6.89 -3.71
C THR A 253 14.18 6.31 -4.91
N SER A 254 15.36 6.85 -5.22
CA SER A 254 16.24 6.34 -6.28
C SER A 254 16.72 4.91 -5.98
N GLU A 255 16.96 4.58 -4.72
CA GLU A 255 17.27 3.21 -4.28
C GLU A 255 16.10 2.25 -4.50
N ASN A 256 14.89 2.65 -4.10
CA ASN A 256 13.66 1.87 -4.33
C ASN A 256 13.43 1.59 -5.82
N ILE A 257 13.60 2.63 -6.65
CA ILE A 257 13.49 2.51 -8.12
C ILE A 257 14.53 1.51 -8.63
N SER A 258 15.78 1.65 -8.20
CA SER A 258 16.88 0.81 -8.66
C SER A 258 16.69 -0.66 -8.31
N ALA A 259 16.27 -0.96 -7.09
CA ALA A 259 15.99 -2.33 -6.67
C ALA A 259 14.78 -2.93 -7.41
N SER A 260 13.72 -2.13 -7.61
CA SER A 260 12.52 -2.56 -8.35
C SER A 260 12.81 -2.87 -9.81
N LEU A 261 13.64 -2.05 -10.45
CA LEU A 261 14.14 -2.31 -11.79
C LEU A 261 15.04 -3.54 -11.85
N TYR A 262 15.84 -3.80 -10.82
CA TYR A 262 16.67 -5.00 -10.74
C TYR A 262 15.82 -6.28 -10.63
N ALA A 263 14.76 -6.26 -9.83
CA ALA A 263 13.79 -7.36 -9.78
C ALA A 263 13.08 -7.56 -11.14
N LEU A 264 12.69 -6.46 -11.79
CA LEU A 264 12.08 -6.48 -13.12
C LEU A 264 13.03 -7.06 -14.16
N ALA A 265 14.32 -6.73 -14.10
CA ALA A 265 15.36 -7.26 -14.98
C ALA A 265 15.46 -8.79 -14.85
N LYS A 266 15.58 -9.30 -13.61
CA LYS A 266 15.63 -10.76 -13.36
C LYS A 266 14.35 -11.47 -13.79
N ALA A 267 13.18 -10.87 -13.55
CA ALA A 267 11.88 -11.45 -13.93
C ALA A 267 11.73 -11.62 -15.45
N ASN A 268 12.36 -10.73 -16.22
CA ASN A 268 12.33 -10.76 -17.69
C ASN A 268 13.58 -11.40 -18.30
N GLY A 269 14.44 -12.01 -17.47
CA GLY A 269 15.66 -12.68 -17.92
C GLY A 269 16.70 -11.74 -18.54
N LEU A 270 16.66 -10.44 -18.23
CA LEU A 270 17.69 -9.51 -18.66
C LEU A 270 18.99 -9.82 -17.92
N THR A 271 20.08 -9.91 -18.67
CA THR A 271 21.42 -10.13 -18.13
C THR A 271 22.23 -8.84 -18.04
N GLN A 272 21.80 -7.78 -18.73
CA GLN A 272 22.40 -6.45 -18.73
C GLN A 272 21.32 -5.37 -18.87
N VAL A 273 21.60 -4.15 -18.39
CA VAL A 273 20.77 -2.96 -18.64
C VAL A 273 21.67 -1.86 -19.18
N ASN A 274 21.53 -1.55 -20.47
CA ASN A 274 22.29 -0.49 -21.13
C ASN A 274 21.65 0.88 -20.93
N HIS A 275 20.32 0.94 -20.84
CA HIS A 275 19.59 2.18 -20.69
C HIS A 275 18.45 2.07 -19.66
N VAL A 276 18.32 3.10 -18.83
CA VAL A 276 17.13 3.35 -18.00
C VAL A 276 16.46 4.60 -18.51
N LEU A 277 15.21 4.50 -18.96
CA LEU A 277 14.50 5.57 -19.65
C LEU A 277 13.13 5.81 -19.01
N LEU A 278 12.65 7.06 -19.07
CA LEU A 278 11.29 7.41 -18.65
C LEU A 278 10.40 7.61 -19.89
N SER A 279 9.11 7.36 -19.75
CA SER A 279 8.14 7.61 -20.82
C SER A 279 8.06 9.10 -21.15
N ASP A 280 8.10 9.42 -22.44
CA ASP A 280 7.76 10.75 -22.94
C ASP A 280 6.26 11.02 -22.80
N ARG A 281 5.89 12.31 -22.78
CA ARG A 281 4.47 12.71 -22.87
C ARG A 281 3.91 12.21 -24.20
N THR A 282 2.81 11.47 -24.13
CA THR A 282 2.00 11.14 -25.32
C THR A 282 0.60 11.70 -25.14
N ALA A 283 -0.24 11.64 -26.18
CA ALA A 283 -1.64 12.07 -26.07
C ALA A 283 -2.47 11.27 -25.03
N GLN A 284 -1.98 10.11 -24.58
CA GLN A 284 -2.64 9.20 -23.63
C GLN A 284 -1.92 9.06 -22.28
N ALA A 285 -0.68 9.56 -22.14
CA ALA A 285 0.15 9.34 -20.94
C ALA A 285 0.95 10.60 -20.57
N ASP A 286 0.97 10.93 -19.28
CA ASP A 286 1.81 11.99 -18.72
C ASP A 286 3.31 11.62 -18.79
N VAL A 287 4.17 12.65 -18.75
CA VAL A 287 5.63 12.45 -18.68
C VAL A 287 5.98 11.57 -17.48
N ALA A 288 6.89 10.61 -17.68
CA ALA A 288 7.44 9.76 -16.63
C ALA A 288 6.43 8.85 -15.90
N GLN A 289 5.28 8.55 -16.50
CA GLN A 289 4.34 7.54 -15.99
C GLN A 289 4.99 6.15 -15.85
N SER A 290 5.84 5.78 -16.80
CA SER A 290 6.55 4.49 -16.81
C SER A 290 8.06 4.66 -16.91
N ILE A 291 8.77 3.73 -16.28
CA ILE A 291 10.21 3.59 -16.37
C ILE A 291 10.55 2.28 -17.09
N PHE A 292 11.54 2.35 -17.98
CA PHE A 292 11.96 1.28 -18.88
C PHE A 292 13.41 0.91 -18.60
N ILE A 293 13.70 -0.38 -18.61
CA ILE A 293 15.05 -0.93 -18.70
C ILE A 293 15.22 -1.58 -20.06
N VAL A 294 16.34 -1.30 -20.71
CA VAL A 294 16.64 -1.77 -22.07
C VAL A 294 18.00 -2.44 -22.09
N GLN A 295 18.05 -3.62 -22.71
CA GLN A 295 19.25 -4.36 -23.03
C GLN A 295 19.48 -4.30 -24.55
N GLY A 296 20.68 -3.90 -24.96
CA GLY A 296 21.07 -3.65 -26.35
C GLY A 296 21.11 -2.15 -26.70
N GLU A 297 21.61 -1.86 -27.89
CA GLU A 297 21.71 -0.49 -28.42
C GLU A 297 20.33 0.06 -28.80
N ARG A 298 20.12 1.37 -28.62
CA ARG A 298 18.82 2.03 -28.87
C ARG A 298 18.25 1.80 -30.29
N ASN A 299 19.13 1.61 -31.27
CA ASN A 299 18.78 1.40 -32.68
C ASN A 299 18.82 -0.08 -33.11
N ASP A 300 19.08 -1.00 -32.17
CA ASP A 300 19.07 -2.44 -32.46
C ASP A 300 17.62 -2.96 -32.43
N PRO A 301 17.11 -3.52 -33.55
CA PRO A 301 15.78 -4.13 -33.57
C PRO A 301 15.65 -5.36 -32.66
N ALA A 302 16.76 -5.98 -32.24
CA ALA A 302 16.79 -7.11 -31.32
C ALA A 302 16.85 -6.69 -29.83
N GLN A 303 16.70 -5.40 -29.51
CA GLN A 303 16.72 -4.93 -28.12
C GLN A 303 15.64 -5.62 -27.26
N LEU A 304 16.02 -5.99 -26.03
CA LEU A 304 15.07 -6.47 -25.03
C LEU A 304 14.70 -5.30 -24.12
N ARG A 305 13.41 -5.15 -23.83
CA ARG A 305 12.92 -4.10 -22.94
C ARG A 305 11.91 -4.65 -21.94
N ALA A 306 11.97 -4.15 -20.73
CA ALA A 306 10.95 -4.33 -19.72
C ALA A 306 10.58 -2.98 -19.13
N SER A 307 9.35 -2.86 -18.64
CA SER A 307 8.84 -1.60 -18.09
C SER A 307 7.95 -1.83 -16.89
N MET A 308 7.91 -0.83 -16.01
CA MET A 308 6.94 -0.75 -14.93
C MET A 308 6.54 0.70 -14.67
N LEU A 309 5.49 0.91 -13.89
CA LEU A 309 5.09 2.26 -13.49
C LEU A 309 6.16 2.88 -12.58
N THR A 310 6.58 4.11 -12.90
CA THR A 310 7.59 4.84 -12.12
C THR A 310 7.14 5.01 -10.67
N ALA A 311 5.84 5.27 -10.47
CA ALA A 311 5.24 5.39 -9.14
C ALA A 311 5.37 4.08 -8.34
N VAL A 312 5.18 2.92 -8.98
CA VAL A 312 5.34 1.61 -8.33
C VAL A 312 6.81 1.36 -7.98
N ALA A 313 7.73 1.65 -8.91
CA ALA A 313 9.17 1.50 -8.68
C ALA A 313 9.66 2.38 -7.51
N ALA A 314 9.19 3.62 -7.42
CA ALA A 314 9.52 4.57 -6.36
C ALA A 314 8.95 4.18 -4.99
N GLN A 315 7.78 3.53 -4.99
CA GLN A 315 7.04 3.20 -3.76
C GLN A 315 7.35 1.80 -3.23
N THR A 316 7.95 0.91 -4.03
CA THR A 316 8.33 -0.43 -3.59
C THR A 316 9.66 -0.38 -2.84
N PRO A 317 9.71 -0.72 -1.54
CA PRO A 317 10.95 -0.65 -0.77
C PRO A 317 12.01 -1.59 -1.33
N ALA A 318 13.26 -1.12 -1.35
CA ALA A 318 14.36 -1.80 -2.02
C ALA A 318 14.54 -3.25 -1.56
N GLU A 319 14.34 -3.51 -0.27
CA GLU A 319 14.48 -4.84 0.33
C GLU A 319 13.51 -5.86 -0.27
N ILE A 320 12.27 -5.45 -0.57
CA ILE A 320 11.24 -6.31 -1.17
C ILE A 320 11.64 -6.70 -2.59
N SER A 321 12.14 -5.72 -3.35
CA SER A 321 12.57 -5.94 -4.72
C SER A 321 13.82 -6.82 -4.78
N PHE A 322 14.77 -6.66 -3.85
CA PHE A 322 15.93 -7.54 -3.75
C PHE A 322 15.55 -8.98 -3.39
N GLU A 323 14.69 -9.19 -2.40
CA GLU A 323 14.21 -10.53 -2.03
C GLU A 323 13.51 -11.22 -3.22
N ARG A 324 12.68 -10.48 -3.95
CA ARG A 324 12.05 -10.97 -5.18
C ARG A 324 13.08 -11.36 -6.25
N ALA A 325 14.11 -10.53 -6.43
CA ALA A 325 15.18 -10.81 -7.38
C ALA A 325 15.98 -12.09 -7.03
N GLU A 326 16.20 -12.35 -5.73
CA GLU A 326 16.84 -13.58 -5.25
C GLU A 326 15.98 -14.82 -5.54
N GLN A 327 14.68 -14.77 -5.23
CA GLN A 327 13.75 -15.87 -5.51
C GLN A 327 13.69 -16.21 -7.01
N LEU A 328 13.67 -15.17 -7.86
CA LEU A 328 13.71 -15.32 -9.32
C LEU A 328 15.03 -15.94 -9.80
N SER A 329 16.14 -15.58 -9.18
CA SER A 329 17.46 -16.14 -9.51
C SER A 329 17.59 -17.61 -9.11
N GLN A 330 17.11 -17.98 -7.92
CA GLN A 330 17.15 -19.36 -7.43
C GLN A 330 16.25 -20.30 -8.25
N SER A 331 15.04 -19.85 -8.61
CA SER A 331 14.11 -20.63 -9.44
C SER A 331 14.62 -20.80 -10.88
N GLY A 332 15.27 -19.79 -11.46
CA GLY A 332 15.96 -19.91 -12.75
C GLY A 332 17.11 -20.93 -12.70
N GLN A 333 17.93 -20.89 -11.65
CA GLN A 333 19.05 -21.82 -11.47
C GLN A 333 18.59 -23.28 -11.32
N ALA A 334 17.53 -23.53 -10.54
CA ALA A 334 16.97 -24.87 -10.36
C ALA A 334 16.45 -25.45 -11.70
N ARG A 335 15.71 -24.66 -12.48
CA ARG A 335 15.24 -25.08 -13.81
C ARG A 335 16.39 -25.40 -14.77
N SER A 336 17.42 -24.56 -14.79
CA SER A 336 18.59 -24.81 -15.65
C SER A 336 19.39 -26.06 -15.25
N GLN A 337 19.45 -26.40 -13.95
CA GLN A 337 20.08 -27.64 -13.49
C GLN A 337 19.26 -28.88 -13.88
N ASP A 338 17.94 -28.84 -13.74
CA ASP A 338 17.06 -29.94 -14.16
C ASP A 338 17.14 -30.18 -15.68
N GLU A 339 17.18 -29.12 -16.48
CA GLU A 339 17.33 -29.23 -17.94
C GLU A 339 18.70 -29.79 -18.36
N LEU A 340 19.78 -29.41 -17.67
CA LEU A 340 21.12 -29.96 -17.92
C LEU A 340 21.20 -31.43 -17.50
N GLN A 341 20.57 -31.81 -16.39
CA GLN A 341 20.53 -33.20 -15.93
C GLN A 341 19.70 -34.08 -16.88
N GLN A 342 18.57 -33.58 -17.38
CA GLN A 342 17.78 -34.28 -18.40
C GLN A 342 18.53 -34.44 -19.73
N ARG A 343 19.29 -33.42 -20.17
CA ARG A 343 20.16 -33.54 -21.36
C ARG A 343 21.26 -34.59 -21.17
N GLN A 344 21.93 -34.62 -20.02
CA GLN A 344 22.97 -35.64 -19.76
C GLN A 344 22.39 -37.06 -19.72
N VAL A 345 21.18 -37.24 -19.19
CA VAL A 345 20.50 -38.56 -19.20
C VAL A 345 20.10 -38.98 -20.62
N GLN A 346 19.70 -38.03 -21.48
CA GLN A 346 19.43 -38.31 -22.90
C GLN A 346 20.72 -38.62 -23.69
N GLU A 347 21.83 -37.93 -23.43
CA GLU A 347 23.11 -38.17 -24.09
C GLU A 347 23.75 -39.51 -23.67
N GLN A 348 23.57 -39.94 -22.42
CA GLN A 348 24.01 -41.27 -21.96
C GLN A 348 23.10 -42.42 -22.45
N SER A 349 21.90 -42.11 -22.93
CA SER A 349 20.93 -43.08 -23.45
C SER A 349 20.92 -43.19 -24.99
N GLY A 350 21.85 -42.51 -25.67
CA GLY A 350 22.06 -42.65 -27.12
C GLY A 350 22.55 -44.07 -27.50
N PRO A 351 22.16 -44.62 -28.66
CA PRO A 351 22.38 -46.03 -28.97
C PRO A 351 23.87 -46.35 -29.10
N ARG A 352 24.33 -47.37 -28.35
CA ARG A 352 25.60 -48.06 -28.63
C ARG A 352 25.47 -48.73 -30.01
N MET A 353 26.00 -48.07 -31.04
CA MET A 353 26.25 -48.71 -32.33
C MET A 353 27.31 -49.80 -32.12
N ALA A 354 26.89 -51.05 -32.39
CA ALA A 354 27.73 -52.23 -32.42
C ALA A 354 28.58 -52.30 -33.69
#